data_AF-A0A1I7V1Y8-F1
#
_entry.id   AF-A0A1I7V1Y8-F1
#
_cell.length_a   1.000
_cell.length_b   1.000
_cell.length_c   1.000
_cell.angle_alpha   90.00
_cell.angle_beta   90.00
_cell.angle_gamma   90.00
#
_symmetry.space_group_name_H-M   'P 1'
#
loop_
_entity.id
_entity.type
_entity.pdbx_description
1 polymer ?
#
loop_
_entity_poly.entity_id
_entity_poly.type
_entity_poly.pdbx_seq_one_letter_code
_entity_poly.pdbx_strand_id
1 'polypeptide(L)'
;MMKNLLVFLAMSSVIFGENTDAPYKLIKNISDPVLIGKTELFWTYQLVIGKPVHCVVHINADEWEHGEYIFINGTKPNILHYSCPFGSRCARFQCLSEDVTIPVLGFVAFVVGICVCCAKSGSRSQRQRRREYVQHDSEGEGYELMDQNRVRLVVELPIDETTEMEDVFDDPPSAGEVQEEIV
;
A
#
# COMPACT_ATOMS: atom_id res chain seq x y z
N MET A 1 3.09 34.67 32.65
CA MET A 1 3.97 33.54 32.30
C MET A 1 3.64 33.12 30.88
N MET A 2 4.43 33.53 29.89
CA MET A 2 4.49 32.96 28.53
C MET A 2 5.61 33.73 27.82
N LYS A 3 6.85 33.38 28.18
CA LYS A 3 8.06 33.71 27.43
C LYS A 3 8.46 32.42 26.72
N ASN A 4 8.95 32.56 25.49
CA ASN A 4 9.61 31.54 24.66
C ASN A 4 8.71 30.89 23.59
N LEU A 5 8.40 31.67 22.56
CA LEU A 5 8.13 31.15 21.22
C LEU A 5 8.90 32.00 20.20
N LEU A 6 10.24 31.98 20.29
CA LEU A 6 11.12 32.80 19.44
C LEU A 6 12.51 32.16 19.31
N VAL A 7 12.57 30.92 18.85
CA VAL A 7 13.78 30.23 18.36
C VAL A 7 13.23 29.16 17.40
N PHE A 8 13.24 29.30 16.07
CA PHE A 8 14.28 28.82 15.16
C PHE A 8 13.88 29.18 13.71
N LEU A 9 14.09 30.44 13.29
CA LEU A 9 14.03 30.82 11.87
C LEU A 9 15.31 31.59 11.47
N ALA A 10 16.45 30.99 11.80
CA ALA A 10 17.75 31.42 11.30
C ALA A 10 18.56 30.16 10.99
N MET A 11 19.28 30.19 9.86
CA MET A 11 20.00 29.09 9.18
C MET A 11 19.11 28.35 8.17
N SER A 12 19.27 28.46 6.85
CA SER A 12 20.43 28.89 6.07
C SER A 12 19.96 29.42 4.72
N SER A 13 20.32 30.66 4.39
CA SER A 13 20.36 31.09 2.99
C SER A 13 21.51 30.34 2.33
N VAL A 14 21.22 29.19 1.71
CA VAL A 14 22.18 28.52 0.82
C VAL A 14 22.27 29.39 -0.43
N ILE A 15 23.30 30.22 -0.47
CA ILE A 15 23.67 30.97 -1.66
C ILE A 15 24.26 29.94 -2.63
N PHE A 16 23.42 29.37 -3.49
CA PHE A 16 23.88 28.74 -4.72
C PHE A 16 24.56 29.86 -5.53
N GLY A 17 25.89 29.83 -5.58
CA GLY A 17 26.66 30.65 -6.50
C GLY A 17 26.40 30.14 -7.91
N GLU A 18 25.30 30.56 -8.51
CA GLU A 18 24.95 30.29 -9.89
C GLU A 18 25.89 31.11 -10.77
N ASN A 19 26.95 30.48 -11.28
CA ASN A 19 27.73 31.02 -12.38
C ASN A 19 26.85 30.93 -13.63
N THR A 20 26.22 32.03 -14.02
CA THR A 20 25.21 32.09 -15.08
C THR A 20 25.74 31.90 -16.50
N ASP A 21 27.05 31.68 -16.70
CA ASP A 21 27.67 31.63 -18.03
C ASP A 21 28.30 30.27 -18.40
N ALA A 22 28.23 29.26 -17.53
CA ALA A 22 28.75 27.92 -17.81
C ALA A 22 27.61 26.94 -18.08
N PRO A 23 27.71 26.05 -19.09
CA PRO A 23 26.69 25.02 -19.36
C PRO A 23 26.66 23.91 -18.29
N TYR A 24 27.50 24.03 -17.25
CA TYR A 24 27.65 23.06 -16.18
C TYR A 24 27.67 23.74 -14.80
N LYS A 25 27.18 23.02 -13.79
CA LYS A 25 27.24 23.41 -12.38
C LYS A 25 28.50 22.82 -11.74
N LEU A 26 29.35 23.69 -11.23
CA LEU A 26 30.59 23.29 -10.55
C LEU A 26 30.32 22.92 -9.08
N ILE A 27 30.63 21.69 -8.72
CA ILE A 27 30.56 21.21 -7.33
C ILE A 27 31.89 21.52 -6.65
N LYS A 28 31.87 22.50 -5.74
CA LYS A 28 33.06 22.89 -4.96
C LYS A 28 33.30 21.97 -3.77
N ASN A 29 32.24 21.46 -3.15
CA ASN A 29 32.30 20.64 -1.96
C ASN A 29 31.39 19.42 -2.12
N ILE A 30 31.94 18.22 -1.87
CA ILE A 30 31.24 16.94 -2.01
C ILE A 30 30.18 16.77 -0.93
N SER A 31 30.36 17.45 0.21
CA SER A 31 29.43 17.40 1.34
C SER A 31 28.19 18.26 1.15
N ASP A 32 28.17 19.16 0.17
CA ASP A 32 27.05 20.08 -0.05
C ASP A 32 25.89 19.33 -0.71
N PRO A 33 24.68 19.38 -0.14
CA PRO A 33 23.53 18.69 -0.72
C PRO A 33 23.02 19.39 -1.98
N VAL A 34 22.45 18.60 -2.88
CA VAL A 34 21.61 19.06 -3.97
C VAL A 34 20.15 18.86 -3.59
N LEU A 35 19.36 19.91 -3.75
CA LEU A 35 17.91 19.85 -3.55
C LEU A 35 17.24 19.57 -4.90
N ILE A 36 16.59 18.40 -5.01
CA ILE A 36 15.71 18.06 -6.13
C ILE A 36 14.29 17.88 -5.59
N GLY A 37 13.42 18.83 -5.94
CA GLY A 37 12.07 18.91 -5.37
C GLY A 37 12.13 19.17 -3.85
N LYS A 38 11.82 18.13 -3.05
CA LYS A 38 11.84 18.18 -1.57
C LYS A 38 12.88 17.24 -0.95
N THR A 39 13.70 16.59 -1.79
CA THR A 39 14.69 15.62 -1.36
C THR A 39 16.06 16.25 -1.38
N GLU A 40 16.80 16.09 -0.29
CA GLU A 40 18.22 16.41 -0.23
C GLU A 40 19.02 15.18 -0.67
N LEU A 41 19.84 15.37 -1.70
CA LEU A 41 20.72 14.35 -2.23
C LEU A 41 22.17 14.77 -2.00
N PHE A 42 23.03 13.80 -1.75
CA PHE A 42 24.42 13.99 -1.42
C PHE A 42 25.29 13.27 -2.46
N TRP A 43 26.44 13.86 -2.77
CA TRP A 43 27.42 13.28 -3.70
C TRP A 43 28.21 12.13 -3.08
N THR A 44 28.12 11.97 -1.76
CA THR A 44 28.75 10.90 -0.99
C THR A 44 27.75 10.36 0.03
N TYR A 45 28.02 9.14 0.52
CA TYR A 45 27.23 8.55 1.59
C TYR A 45 27.22 9.45 2.83
N GLN A 46 26.03 9.81 3.30
CA GLN A 46 25.81 10.49 4.57
C GLN A 46 24.70 9.81 5.36
N LEU A 47 24.97 9.59 6.65
CA LEU A 47 23.98 9.05 7.58
C LEU A 47 23.05 10.18 8.04
N VAL A 48 21.76 10.06 7.74
CA VAL A 48 20.74 11.03 8.16
C VAL A 48 19.91 10.46 9.29
N ILE A 49 19.96 11.11 10.46
CA ILE A 49 19.20 10.69 11.65
C ILE A 49 17.69 10.71 11.33
N GLY A 50 16.98 9.64 11.68
CA GLY A 50 15.55 9.49 11.44
C GLY A 50 15.18 8.99 10.02
N LYS A 51 16.17 8.76 9.15
CA LYS A 51 15.96 8.22 7.80
C LYS A 51 16.82 6.97 7.58
N PRO A 52 16.37 5.79 8.06
CA PRO A 52 17.18 4.57 8.05
C PRO A 52 17.30 3.92 6.66
N VAL A 53 16.41 4.26 5.72
CA VAL A 53 16.42 3.66 4.38
C VAL A 53 17.38 4.45 3.51
N HIS A 54 18.49 3.84 3.11
CA HIS A 54 19.48 4.48 2.24
C HIS A 54 19.24 4.12 0.76
N CYS A 55 19.19 5.15 -0.08
CA CYS A 55 18.88 5.05 -1.49
C CYS A 55 20.06 5.57 -2.33
N VAL A 56 20.35 4.88 -3.43
CA VAL A 56 21.40 5.23 -4.38
C VAL A 56 20.78 5.49 -5.74
N VAL A 57 21.16 6.58 -6.37
CA VAL A 57 20.71 6.95 -7.72
C VAL A 57 21.91 7.00 -8.62
N HIS A 58 21.87 6.22 -9.69
CA HIS A 58 22.86 6.29 -10.75
C HIS A 58 22.47 7.39 -11.73
N ILE A 59 23.38 8.33 -11.93
CA ILE A 59 23.21 9.42 -12.89
C ILE A 59 23.80 8.93 -14.22
N ASN A 60 22.92 8.58 -15.15
CA ASN A 60 23.31 8.41 -16.55
C ASN A 60 23.25 9.77 -17.24
N ALA A 61 24.30 10.11 -18.00
CA ALA A 61 24.42 11.42 -18.67
C ALA A 61 23.24 11.71 -19.62
N ASP A 62 22.64 10.67 -20.21
CA ASP A 62 21.55 10.80 -21.17
C ASP A 62 20.17 10.98 -20.49
N GLU A 63 20.04 10.61 -19.22
CA GLU A 63 18.77 10.64 -18.48
C GLU A 63 18.69 11.80 -17.46
N TRP A 64 19.77 12.55 -17.32
CA TRP A 64 19.88 13.56 -16.27
C TRP A 64 19.31 14.90 -16.71
N GLU A 65 18.08 15.16 -16.28
CA GLU A 65 17.32 16.37 -16.67
C GLU A 65 17.80 17.66 -15.96
N HIS A 66 18.65 17.58 -14.94
CA HIS A 66 19.01 18.73 -14.09
C HIS A 66 20.30 19.45 -14.54
N GLY A 67 20.76 19.19 -15.76
CA GLY A 67 21.96 19.80 -16.36
C GLY A 67 23.26 19.15 -15.92
N GLU A 68 24.37 19.53 -16.55
CA GLU A 68 25.66 18.87 -16.31
C GLU A 68 26.28 19.31 -14.98
N TYR A 69 26.66 18.35 -14.14
CA TYR A 69 27.39 18.60 -12.90
C TYR A 69 28.83 18.12 -13.03
N ILE A 70 29.79 18.91 -12.55
CA ILE A 70 31.21 18.57 -12.61
C ILE A 70 31.86 18.95 -11.28
N PHE A 71 32.63 18.04 -10.71
CA PHE A 71 33.45 18.33 -9.53
C PHE A 71 34.60 19.27 -9.87
N ILE A 72 35.17 19.96 -8.87
CA ILE A 72 36.30 20.87 -9.07
C ILE A 72 37.53 20.23 -9.72
N ASN A 73 37.68 18.90 -9.59
CA ASN A 73 38.72 18.10 -10.23
C ASN A 73 38.42 17.74 -11.71
N GLY A 74 37.29 18.19 -12.26
CA GLY A 74 36.84 17.90 -13.63
C GLY A 74 36.09 16.58 -13.80
N THR A 75 35.93 15.79 -12.73
CA THR A 75 35.20 14.50 -12.81
C THR A 75 33.68 14.71 -12.75
N LYS A 76 32.93 13.88 -13.48
CA LYS A 76 31.46 13.92 -13.46
C LYS A 76 30.94 12.97 -12.37
N PRO A 77 30.02 13.42 -11.49
CA PRO A 77 29.36 12.52 -10.56
C PRO A 77 28.47 11.55 -11.33
N ASN A 78 28.57 10.27 -11.00
CA ASN A 78 27.75 9.20 -11.56
C ASN A 78 26.76 8.62 -10.54
N ILE A 79 26.86 9.04 -9.27
CA ILE A 79 26.06 8.49 -8.17
C ILE A 79 25.61 9.63 -7.25
N LEU A 80 24.37 9.54 -6.78
CA LEU A 80 23.80 10.35 -5.72
C LEU A 80 23.24 9.45 -4.62
N HIS A 81 23.37 9.93 -3.39
CA HIS A 81 22.91 9.27 -2.19
C HIS A 81 21.79 10.08 -1.55
N TYR A 82 20.73 9.44 -1.12
CA TYR A 82 19.71 10.08 -0.29
C TYR A 82 19.13 9.08 0.70
N SER A 83 18.49 9.59 1.74
CA SER A 83 17.90 8.73 2.77
C SER A 83 16.41 9.01 2.91
N CYS A 84 15.65 7.96 3.20
CA CYS A 84 14.20 7.94 3.33
C CYS A 84 13.75 7.51 4.73
N PRO A 85 12.59 8.00 5.21
CA PRO A 85 12.04 7.61 6.50
C PRO A 85 11.64 6.13 6.54
N PHE A 86 11.45 5.60 7.75
CA PHE A 86 10.99 4.23 7.94
C PHE A 86 9.62 3.99 7.27
N GLY A 87 9.40 2.81 6.69
CA GLY A 87 8.16 2.46 5.99
C GLY A 87 7.99 3.12 4.62
N SER A 88 9.07 3.66 4.04
CA SER A 88 9.07 4.20 2.68
C SER A 88 10.12 3.51 1.82
N ARG A 89 9.90 3.53 0.51
CA ARG A 89 10.78 2.94 -0.50
C ARG A 89 11.41 4.00 -1.40
N CYS A 90 12.56 3.66 -1.95
CA CYS A 90 13.30 4.51 -2.89
C CYS A 90 12.60 4.53 -4.26
N ALA A 91 12.31 5.72 -4.80
CA ALA A 91 11.84 5.89 -6.16
C ALA A 91 12.53 7.06 -6.84
N ARG A 92 13.59 6.74 -7.61
CA ARG A 92 14.43 7.67 -8.37
C ARG A 92 14.98 8.83 -7.52
N PHE A 93 14.21 9.90 -7.31
CA PHE A 93 14.59 11.08 -6.52
C PHE A 93 13.67 11.35 -5.32
N GLN A 94 12.76 10.43 -5.02
CA GLN A 94 11.71 10.62 -4.01
C GLN A 94 11.59 9.40 -3.10
N CYS A 95 11.00 9.62 -1.93
CA CYS A 95 10.60 8.57 -1.00
C CYS A 95 9.10 8.33 -1.17
N LEU A 96 8.72 7.11 -1.53
CA LEU A 96 7.31 6.71 -1.61
C LEU A 96 6.93 6.03 -0.30
N SER A 97 5.93 6.57 0.39
CA SER A 97 5.34 5.93 1.56
C SER A 97 4.64 4.64 1.14
N GLU A 98 4.91 3.53 1.83
CA GLU A 98 4.17 2.27 1.68
C GLU A 98 2.94 2.27 2.59
N ASP A 99 2.13 3.33 2.51
CA ASP A 99 0.90 3.44 3.29
C ASP A 99 -0.13 2.40 2.80
N VAL A 100 -0.02 1.19 3.34
CA VAL A 100 -0.99 0.10 3.17
C VAL A 100 -2.37 0.44 3.74
N THR A 101 -2.46 1.49 4.55
CA THR A 101 -3.69 1.96 5.18
C THR A 101 -4.78 2.30 4.15
N ILE A 102 -4.42 2.97 3.05
CA ILE A 102 -5.40 3.37 2.02
C ILE A 102 -6.01 2.16 1.30
N PRO A 103 -5.22 1.21 0.74
CA PRO A 103 -5.80 0.03 0.10
C PRO A 103 -6.56 -0.87 1.10
N VAL A 104 -6.07 -1.00 2.34
CA VAL A 104 -6.76 -1.80 3.37
C VAL A 104 -8.12 -1.19 3.73
N LEU A 105 -8.19 0.13 3.96
CA LEU A 105 -9.47 0.81 4.22
C LEU A 105 -10.42 0.71 3.04
N GLY A 106 -9.91 0.84 1.81
CA GLY A 106 -10.71 0.66 0.59
C GLY A 106 -11.31 -0.75 0.49
N PHE A 107 -10.53 -1.78 0.79
CA PHE A 107 -10.99 -3.17 0.79
C PHE A 107 -12.05 -3.43 1.86
N VAL A 108 -11.84 -2.96 3.09
CA VAL A 108 -12.83 -3.11 4.18
C VAL A 108 -14.14 -2.42 3.82
N ALA A 109 -14.08 -1.20 3.28
CA ALA A 109 -15.28 -0.48 2.84
C ALA A 109 -16.03 -1.22 1.72
N PHE A 110 -15.31 -1.83 0.78
CA PHE A 110 -15.88 -2.62 -0.31
C PHE A 110 -16.62 -3.87 0.21
N VAL A 111 -16.00 -4.62 1.11
CA VAL A 111 -16.61 -5.81 1.74
C VAL A 111 -17.88 -5.42 2.52
N VAL A 112 -17.83 -4.35 3.31
CA VAL A 112 -19.01 -3.83 4.02
C VAL A 112 -20.10 -3.42 3.04
N GLY A 113 -19.73 -2.74 1.95
CA GLY A 113 -20.66 -2.37 0.88
C GLY A 113 -21.37 -3.59 0.27
N ILE A 114 -20.64 -4.66 -0.02
CA ILE A 114 -21.21 -5.92 -0.52
C ILE A 114 -22.16 -6.53 0.51
N CYS A 115 -21.73 -6.64 1.78
CA CYS A 115 -22.57 -7.21 2.84
C CYS A 115 -23.90 -6.44 3.00
N VAL A 116 -23.85 -5.11 2.99
CA VAL A 116 -25.04 -4.25 3.05
C VAL A 116 -25.94 -4.45 1.82
N CYS A 117 -25.35 -4.53 0.62
CA CYS A 117 -26.09 -4.80 -0.62
C CYS A 117 -26.76 -6.18 -0.60
N CYS A 118 -26.06 -7.22 -0.15
CA CYS A 118 -26.59 -8.57 -0.01
C CYS A 118 -27.76 -8.63 0.99
N ALA A 119 -27.63 -8.00 2.17
CA ALA A 119 -28.70 -7.95 3.16
C ALA A 119 -29.95 -7.19 2.64
N LYS A 120 -29.75 -6.12 1.87
CA LYS A 120 -30.86 -5.35 1.27
C LYS A 120 -31.55 -6.09 0.12
N SER A 121 -30.83 -6.92 -0.64
CA SER A 121 -31.39 -7.72 -1.73
C SER A 121 -32.18 -8.93 -1.20
N GLY A 122 -31.67 -9.62 -0.17
CA GLY A 122 -32.35 -10.78 0.44
C GLY A 122 -33.72 -10.44 1.05
N SER A 123 -33.86 -9.24 1.63
CA SER A 123 -35.14 -8.76 2.17
C SER A 123 -36.18 -8.41 1.09
N ARG A 124 -35.76 -8.09 -0.15
CA ARG A 124 -36.68 -7.91 -1.28
C ARG A 124 -37.24 -9.23 -1.80
N SER A 125 -36.41 -10.28 -1.86
CA SER A 125 -36.84 -11.61 -2.34
C SER A 125 -37.90 -12.26 -1.41
N GLN A 126 -37.77 -12.13 -0.09
CA GLN A 126 -38.79 -12.63 0.85
C GLN A 126 -40.14 -11.89 0.74
N ARG A 127 -40.14 -10.59 0.42
CA ARG A 127 -41.39 -9.83 0.22
C ARG A 127 -42.17 -10.30 -1.02
N GLN A 128 -41.50 -10.86 -2.02
CA GLN A 128 -42.14 -11.35 -3.24
C GLN A 128 -42.75 -12.75 -3.03
N ARG A 129 -42.04 -13.67 -2.36
CA ARG A 129 -42.62 -14.99 -2.00
C ARG A 129 -43.82 -14.91 -1.06
N ARG A 130 -43.87 -13.92 -0.16
CA ARG A 130 -45.03 -13.73 0.73
C ARG A 130 -46.29 -13.27 0.00
N ARG A 131 -46.16 -12.66 -1.19
CA ARG A 131 -47.32 -12.27 -2.02
C ARG A 131 -47.87 -13.46 -2.80
N GLU A 132 -46.99 -14.38 -3.20
CA GLU A 132 -47.39 -15.59 -3.93
C GLU A 132 -48.12 -16.59 -3.02
N TYR A 133 -47.71 -16.73 -1.75
CA TYR A 133 -48.45 -17.56 -0.78
C TYR A 133 -49.83 -16.99 -0.36
N VAL A 134 -50.01 -15.66 -0.34
CA VAL A 134 -51.30 -15.05 0.03
C VAL A 134 -52.31 -15.11 -1.13
N GLN A 135 -51.84 -15.19 -2.38
CA GLN A 135 -52.74 -15.24 -3.53
C GLN A 135 -53.29 -16.65 -3.82
N HIS A 136 -52.59 -17.69 -3.36
CA HIS A 136 -53.03 -19.08 -3.53
C HIS A 136 -54.09 -19.52 -2.49
N ASP A 137 -54.32 -18.74 -1.43
CA ASP A 137 -55.27 -19.05 -0.34
C ASP A 137 -56.65 -18.42 -0.55
N SER A 138 -56.83 -17.57 -1.57
CA SER A 138 -58.11 -16.90 -1.88
C SER A 138 -58.92 -17.56 -3.01
N GLU A 139 -58.43 -18.64 -3.62
CA GLU A 139 -59.14 -19.39 -4.68
C GLU A 139 -59.61 -20.80 -4.22
N GLY A 140 -59.55 -21.07 -2.92
CA GLY A 140 -59.82 -22.39 -2.34
C GLY A 140 -61.02 -22.45 -1.37
N GLU A 141 -62.01 -21.56 -1.47
CA GLU A 141 -63.31 -21.78 -0.81
C GLU A 141 -64.27 -22.50 -1.75
N GLY A 142 -64.13 -23.82 -1.81
CA GLY A 142 -65.10 -24.68 -2.47
C GLY A 142 -64.78 -26.15 -2.28
N TYR A 143 -65.50 -26.79 -1.35
CA TYR A 143 -65.76 -28.23 -1.15
C TYR A 143 -64.52 -29.15 -1.13
N GLU A 144 -64.25 -29.99 -0.13
CA GLU A 144 -65.07 -31.10 0.33
C GLU A 144 -64.74 -31.55 1.76
N LEU A 145 -65.81 -32.04 2.38
CA LEU A 145 -65.85 -32.85 3.57
C LEU A 145 -65.25 -34.25 3.29
N MET A 146 -64.67 -34.88 4.32
CA MET A 146 -64.12 -36.25 4.38
C MET A 146 -62.73 -36.38 3.72
N ASP A 147 -61.71 -36.99 4.31
CA ASP A 147 -61.75 -38.28 5.01
C ASP A 147 -60.67 -38.36 6.10
N GLN A 148 -61.05 -39.02 7.19
CA GLN A 148 -60.29 -39.24 8.42
C GLN A 148 -59.72 -40.66 8.40
N ASN A 149 -58.53 -40.87 7.83
CA ASN A 149 -57.75 -42.07 8.17
C ASN A 149 -56.28 -42.03 7.69
N ARG A 150 -55.38 -42.41 8.61
CA ARG A 150 -54.12 -43.17 8.39
C ARG A 150 -53.13 -42.58 7.36
N VAL A 151 -51.88 -42.29 7.70
CA VAL A 151 -50.90 -43.21 8.29
C VAL A 151 -49.79 -42.40 8.95
N ARG A 152 -49.53 -42.76 10.20
CA ARG A 152 -48.30 -42.52 10.95
C ARG A 152 -47.13 -43.16 10.19
N LEU A 153 -46.27 -42.37 9.55
CA LEU A 153 -44.92 -42.83 9.22
C LEU A 153 -43.93 -41.95 9.97
N VAL A 154 -43.47 -42.52 11.08
CA VAL A 154 -42.23 -42.18 11.76
C VAL A 154 -41.11 -42.39 10.74
N VAL A 155 -40.37 -41.34 10.42
CA VAL A 155 -39.01 -41.47 9.90
C VAL A 155 -38.12 -40.71 10.86
N GLU A 156 -37.48 -41.49 11.73
CA GLU A 156 -36.33 -41.09 12.53
C GLU A 156 -35.15 -40.73 11.60
N LEU A 157 -34.58 -39.55 11.82
CA LEU A 157 -33.15 -39.20 11.98
C LEU A 157 -32.08 -40.01 11.19
N PRO A 158 -31.01 -39.36 10.67
CA PRO A 158 -29.94 -38.95 11.58
C PRO A 158 -29.28 -37.59 11.32
N ILE A 159 -28.80 -37.06 12.44
CA ILE A 159 -27.73 -36.10 12.62
C ILE A 159 -26.41 -36.84 12.35
N ASP A 160 -25.51 -36.27 11.55
CA ASP A 160 -24.08 -36.63 11.52
C ASP A 160 -23.31 -35.41 10.99
N GLU A 161 -22.58 -34.72 11.85
CA GLU A 161 -21.17 -34.91 12.23
C GLU A 161 -20.24 -33.95 11.47
N THR A 162 -19.67 -33.08 12.29
CA THR A 162 -18.40 -32.37 12.17
C THR A 162 -17.28 -33.16 11.50
N THR A 163 -16.57 -32.53 10.56
CA THR A 163 -15.17 -32.83 10.18
C THR A 163 -14.60 -31.53 9.61
N GLU A 164 -13.93 -30.66 10.38
CA GLU A 164 -12.53 -30.70 10.85
C GLU A 164 -11.47 -30.97 9.77
N MET A 165 -10.65 -29.93 9.52
CA MET A 165 -9.25 -29.93 9.05
C MET A 165 -9.02 -30.44 7.60
N GLU A 166 -8.12 -29.87 6.80
CA GLU A 166 -6.71 -29.61 7.09
C GLU A 166 -6.20 -28.33 6.39
N ASP A 167 -5.44 -27.56 7.16
CA ASP A 167 -4.55 -26.49 6.69
C ASP A 167 -3.40 -27.10 5.86
N VAL A 168 -3.30 -26.71 4.59
CA VAL A 168 -2.12 -26.98 3.76
C VAL A 168 -1.08 -25.89 4.06
N PHE A 169 -0.11 -26.23 4.90
CA PHE A 169 1.15 -25.49 5.02
C PHE A 169 2.06 -25.92 3.87
N ASP A 170 2.24 -25.05 2.87
CA ASP A 170 3.33 -25.17 1.91
C ASP A 170 4.61 -24.61 2.56
N ASP A 171 5.57 -25.50 2.85
CA ASP A 171 6.93 -25.14 3.23
C ASP A 171 7.64 -24.36 2.10
N PRO A 172 8.32 -23.24 2.39
CA PRO A 172 9.17 -22.58 1.40
C PRO A 172 10.49 -23.36 1.20
N PRO A 173 10.94 -23.56 -0.05
CA PRO A 173 12.21 -24.21 -0.30
C PRO A 173 13.41 -23.36 0.15
N SER A 174 14.36 -24.11 0.71
CA SER A 174 15.66 -23.76 1.25
C SER A 174 16.47 -22.72 0.49
N ALA A 175 17.12 -21.86 1.27
CA ALA A 175 18.19 -20.96 0.87
C ALA A 175 19.30 -21.70 0.10
N GLY A 176 19.59 -21.23 -1.11
CA GLY A 176 20.79 -21.60 -1.84
C GLY A 176 21.98 -20.80 -1.32
N GLU A 177 22.98 -21.54 -0.82
CA GLU A 177 24.38 -21.10 -0.74
C GLU A 177 24.83 -20.53 -2.10
N VAL A 178 25.30 -19.28 -2.10
CA VAL A 178 26.14 -18.76 -3.18
C VAL A 178 27.52 -18.54 -2.58
N GLN A 179 28.46 -19.35 -3.07
CA GLN A 179 29.87 -19.34 -2.73
C GLN A 179 30.52 -18.01 -3.08
N GLU A 180 31.35 -17.52 -2.16
CA GLU A 180 32.41 -16.55 -2.42
C GLU A 180 33.37 -17.12 -3.47
N GLU A 181 33.53 -16.44 -4.59
CA GLU A 181 34.73 -16.59 -5.42
C GLU A 181 35.48 -15.26 -5.42
N ILE A 182 36.62 -15.30 -4.74
CA ILE A 182 37.62 -14.24 -4.60
C ILE A 182 38.56 -14.39 -5.80
N VAL A 183 38.58 -13.41 -6.72
CA VAL A 183 39.70 -13.14 -7.65
C VAL A 183 39.86 -11.64 -7.83
#